data_AF-A0A9D8MS37-F1
#
_entry.id   AF-A0A9D8MS37-F1
#
_cell.length_a   1.000
_cell.length_b   1.000
_cell.length_c   1.000
_cell.angle_alpha   90.00
_cell.angle_beta   90.00
_cell.angle_gamma   90.00
#
_symmetry.space_group_name_H-M   'P 1'
#
loop_
_entity.id
_entity.type
_entity.pdbx_description
1 polymer ?
#
loop_
_entity_poly.entity_id
_entity_poly.type
_entity_poly.pdbx_seq_one_letter_code
_entity_poly.pdbx_strand_id
1 'polypeptide(L)'
;MANYYNDIKEIQFELNNSDLMSRIVELKERQFEDKDKYDEAPQDFADAMDTYGKVLDIVGDITANVIAPNAEAVDAEGPHHENGRVRYASKTYENLEAMIQAGMNGMTMPRRYGGLNLPVTVYTAANEIVSTGDAGFENIWSLQDCIETLYCFGNEEQRQKYIPRVCKGETMSMDLTEPDAGSDLQSVMLKATFDEENNCWRLNGAKRFITNGDSDIHLV
;
A
#
# COMPACT_ATOMS: atom_id res chain seq x y z
N MET A 1 -3.55 20.33 -17.03
CA MET A 1 -3.44 18.87 -17.13
C MET A 1 -4.50 18.30 -16.20
N ALA A 2 -5.13 17.16 -16.50
CA ALA A 2 -6.12 16.59 -15.59
C ALA A 2 -5.42 16.14 -14.29
N ASN A 3 -6.09 16.28 -13.14
CA ASN A 3 -5.54 15.87 -11.86
C ASN A 3 -6.69 15.39 -10.96
N TYR A 4 -6.75 14.08 -10.74
CA TYR A 4 -7.88 13.45 -10.06
C TYR A 4 -7.93 13.75 -8.55
N TYR A 5 -6.99 14.51 -7.99
CA TYR A 5 -7.12 15.06 -6.64
C TYR A 5 -7.80 16.44 -6.67
N ASN A 6 -7.36 17.35 -7.53
CA ASN A 6 -7.93 18.70 -7.61
C ASN A 6 -9.32 18.74 -8.26
N ASP A 7 -9.65 17.70 -9.04
CA ASP A 7 -10.94 17.56 -9.68
C ASP A 7 -12.04 17.02 -8.73
N ILE A 8 -11.68 16.45 -7.57
CA ILE A 8 -12.60 15.89 -6.56
C ILE A 8 -12.64 16.78 -5.31
N LYS A 9 -13.62 17.69 -5.27
CA LYS A 9 -13.74 18.70 -4.21
C LYS A 9 -14.05 18.11 -2.84
N GLU A 10 -14.70 16.96 -2.81
CA GLU A 10 -15.10 16.24 -1.61
C GLU A 10 -13.88 15.78 -0.79
N ILE A 11 -12.84 15.26 -1.46
CA ILE A 11 -11.59 14.86 -0.80
C ILE A 11 -10.93 16.07 -0.14
N GLN A 12 -10.87 17.20 -0.85
CA GLN A 12 -10.34 18.44 -0.29
C GLN A 12 -11.20 18.97 0.86
N PHE A 13 -12.52 18.85 0.77
CA PHE A 13 -13.42 19.27 1.84
C PHE A 13 -13.13 18.52 3.15
N GLU A 14 -12.99 17.19 3.09
CA GLU A 14 -12.69 16.37 4.26
C GLU A 14 -11.30 16.67 4.84
N LEU A 15 -10.28 16.81 3.99
CA LEU A 15 -8.91 17.12 4.44
C LEU A 15 -8.74 18.56 4.93
N ASN A 16 -9.61 19.49 4.54
CA ASN A 16 -9.58 20.87 5.02
C ASN A 16 -10.34 21.06 6.36
N ASN A 17 -10.89 19.99 6.95
CA ASN A 17 -11.44 20.04 8.30
C ASN A 17 -10.31 20.17 9.33
N SER A 18 -9.96 21.41 9.69
CA SER A 18 -8.82 21.74 10.54
C SER A 18 -8.90 21.11 11.93
N ASP A 19 -10.09 20.99 12.51
CA ASP A 19 -10.26 20.43 13.85
C ASP A 19 -9.93 18.93 13.86
N LEU A 20 -10.40 18.20 12.85
CA LEU A 20 -10.10 16.78 12.70
C LEU A 20 -8.64 16.55 12.32
N MET A 21 -8.13 17.29 11.32
CA MET A 21 -6.77 17.11 10.84
C MET A 21 -5.72 17.53 11.86
N SER A 22 -5.97 18.57 12.67
CA SER A 22 -5.05 18.95 13.75
C SER A 22 -4.84 17.79 14.72
N ARG A 23 -5.91 17.08 15.09
CA ARG A 23 -5.81 15.91 15.96
C ARG A 23 -5.10 14.72 15.29
N ILE A 24 -5.35 14.50 14.01
CA ILE A 24 -4.70 13.42 13.24
C ILE A 24 -3.20 13.67 13.12
N VAL A 25 -2.80 14.89 12.75
CA VAL A 25 -1.39 15.28 12.64
C VAL A 25 -0.69 15.17 13.99
N GLU A 26 -1.33 15.64 15.07
CA GLU A 26 -0.77 15.52 16.42
C GLU A 26 -0.47 14.06 16.78
N LEU A 27 -1.40 13.14 16.49
CA LEU A 27 -1.25 11.71 16.76
C LEU A 27 -0.19 11.05 15.88
N LYS A 28 -0.12 11.43 14.59
CA LYS A 28 0.78 10.81 13.62
C LYS A 28 2.22 11.31 13.73
N GLU A 29 2.41 12.62 13.88
CA GLU A 29 3.73 13.27 13.95
C GLU A 29 4.26 13.40 15.38
N ARG A 30 3.43 13.14 16.41
CA ARG A 30 3.81 13.06 17.83
C ARG A 30 4.62 14.27 18.30
N GLN A 31 4.03 15.46 18.17
CA GLN A 31 4.70 16.74 18.43
C GLN A 31 5.91 16.99 17.52
N PHE A 32 5.88 16.47 16.29
CA PHE A 32 6.93 16.61 15.29
C PHE A 32 8.28 16.08 15.78
N GLU A 33 8.27 14.90 16.43
CA GLU A 33 9.47 14.30 17.05
C GLU A 33 10.58 13.96 16.05
N ASP A 34 10.23 13.91 14.77
CA ASP A 34 11.10 13.51 13.67
C ASP A 34 11.62 14.68 12.82
N LYS A 35 11.17 15.91 13.09
CA LYS A 35 11.43 17.10 12.27
C LYS A 35 12.92 17.45 12.07
N ASP A 36 13.76 17.07 13.02
CA ASP A 36 15.22 17.30 13.00
C ASP A 36 16.01 16.03 12.66
N LYS A 37 15.31 14.90 12.42
CA LYS A 37 15.92 13.58 12.13
C LYS A 37 15.83 13.20 10.67
N TYR A 38 14.78 13.65 9.98
CA TYR A 38 14.48 13.33 8.59
C TYR A 38 14.16 14.62 7.83
N ASP A 39 14.76 14.79 6.65
CA ASP A 39 14.61 16.02 5.85
C ASP A 39 13.16 16.23 5.39
N GLU A 40 12.43 15.13 5.19
CA GLU A 40 11.03 15.07 4.78
C GLU A 40 10.03 15.09 5.95
N ALA A 41 10.49 15.22 7.21
CA ALA A 41 9.58 15.32 8.35
C ALA A 41 9.03 16.75 8.51
N PRO A 42 7.71 16.92 8.70
CA PRO A 42 7.11 18.24 8.80
C PRO A 42 7.53 18.94 10.09
N GLN A 43 7.71 20.25 10.02
CA GLN A 43 8.12 21.09 11.14
C GLN A 43 6.95 21.49 12.05
N ASP A 44 5.77 21.63 11.46
CA ASP A 44 4.54 22.01 12.14
C ASP A 44 3.30 21.52 11.37
N PHE A 45 2.12 21.89 11.87
CA PHE A 45 0.85 21.46 11.30
C PHE A 45 0.66 21.96 9.86
N ALA A 46 1.07 23.19 9.55
CA ALA A 46 0.89 23.74 8.21
C ALA A 46 1.79 23.01 7.21
N ASP A 47 3.02 22.71 7.62
CA ASP A 47 3.98 21.93 6.82
C ASP A 47 3.51 20.49 6.58
N ALA A 48 2.91 19.84 7.60
CA ALA A 48 2.31 18.53 7.46
C ALA A 48 1.16 18.54 6.44
N MET A 49 0.24 19.51 6.54
CA MET A 49 -0.88 19.63 5.61
C MET A 49 -0.44 19.94 4.18
N ASP A 50 0.57 20.79 4.01
CA ASP A 50 1.18 21.08 2.70
C ASP A 50 1.82 19.83 2.09
N THR A 51 2.55 19.06 2.90
CA THR A 51 3.11 17.76 2.50
C THR A 51 2.02 16.80 2.03
N TYR A 52 0.93 16.67 2.78
CA TYR A 52 -0.19 15.79 2.41
C TYR A 52 -0.83 16.22 1.09
N GLY A 53 -1.04 17.53 0.91
CA GLY A 53 -1.58 18.10 -0.33
C GLY A 53 -0.68 17.81 -1.53
N LYS A 54 0.64 17.99 -1.39
CA LYS A 54 1.61 17.68 -2.46
C LYS A 54 1.65 16.21 -2.84
N VAL A 55 1.60 15.32 -1.84
CA VAL A 55 1.55 13.88 -2.09
C VAL A 55 0.29 13.50 -2.86
N LEU A 56 -0.88 14.00 -2.43
CA LEU A 56 -2.15 13.72 -3.12
C LEU A 56 -2.21 14.35 -4.51
N ASP A 57 -1.59 15.51 -4.72
CA ASP A 57 -1.45 16.13 -6.03
C ASP A 57 -0.65 15.25 -6.99
N ILE A 58 0.47 14.68 -6.54
CA ILE A 58 1.28 13.72 -7.31
C ILE A 58 0.47 12.46 -7.63
N VAL A 59 -0.23 11.88 -6.64
CA VAL A 59 -1.10 10.71 -6.86
C VAL A 59 -2.20 11.03 -7.86
N GLY A 60 -2.83 12.20 -7.75
CA GLY A 60 -3.87 12.67 -8.67
C GLY A 60 -3.39 12.87 -10.09
N ASP A 61 -2.16 13.38 -10.27
CA ASP A 61 -1.53 13.57 -11.58
C ASP A 61 -1.20 12.24 -12.25
N ILE A 62 -0.55 11.31 -11.52
CA ILE A 62 -0.24 9.97 -12.02
C ILE A 62 -1.53 9.22 -12.35
N THR A 63 -2.55 9.35 -11.51
CA THR A 63 -3.83 8.68 -11.76
C THR A 63 -4.48 9.17 -13.04
N ALA A 64 -4.56 10.49 -13.23
CA ALA A 64 -5.22 11.09 -14.38
C ALA A 64 -4.47 10.84 -15.70
N ASN A 65 -3.14 10.86 -15.66
CA ASN A 65 -2.30 10.91 -16.86
C ASN A 65 -1.58 9.59 -17.19
N VAL A 66 -1.54 8.63 -16.25
CA VAL A 66 -0.92 7.30 -16.45
C VAL A 66 -1.93 6.19 -16.20
N ILE A 67 -2.52 6.12 -15.00
CA ILE A 67 -3.33 4.97 -14.57
C ILE A 67 -4.65 4.90 -15.34
N ALA A 68 -5.43 5.97 -15.36
CA ALA A 68 -6.74 5.98 -16.01
C ALA A 68 -6.65 5.76 -17.54
N PRO A 69 -5.70 6.36 -18.29
CA PRO A 69 -5.51 6.04 -19.70
C PRO A 69 -5.10 4.58 -19.96
N ASN A 70 -4.45 3.94 -18.99
CA ASN A 70 -3.99 2.55 -19.09
C ASN A 70 -5.10 1.52 -18.77
N ALA A 71 -6.15 1.91 -18.04
CA ALA A 71 -7.16 0.99 -17.49
C ALA A 71 -7.83 0.08 -18.53
N GLU A 72 -8.25 0.62 -19.68
CA GLU A 72 -8.87 -0.18 -20.76
C GLU A 72 -7.91 -1.24 -21.32
N ALA A 73 -6.63 -0.90 -21.46
CA ALA A 73 -5.61 -1.83 -21.94
C ALA A 73 -5.27 -2.89 -20.89
N VAL A 74 -5.28 -2.53 -19.59
CA VAL A 74 -5.11 -3.49 -18.49
C VAL A 74 -6.22 -4.54 -18.52
N ASP A 75 -7.48 -4.13 -18.67
CA ASP A 75 -8.63 -5.04 -18.74
C ASP A 75 -8.59 -5.93 -19.99
N ALA A 76 -8.29 -5.34 -21.15
CA ALA A 76 -8.24 -6.06 -22.42
C ALA A 76 -7.11 -7.11 -22.48
N GLU A 77 -5.96 -6.84 -21.86
CA GLU A 77 -4.84 -7.78 -21.79
C GLU A 77 -5.06 -8.83 -20.69
N GLY A 78 -5.43 -8.37 -19.48
CA GLY A 78 -5.54 -9.18 -18.29
C GLY A 78 -4.21 -9.79 -17.80
N PRO A 79 -4.17 -10.29 -16.55
CA PRO A 79 -3.02 -11.06 -16.08
C PRO A 79 -2.97 -12.41 -16.79
N HIS A 80 -1.77 -12.89 -17.09
CA HIS A 80 -1.55 -14.16 -17.76
C HIS A 80 -0.60 -15.06 -16.98
N HIS A 81 -0.89 -16.35 -16.98
CA HIS A 81 -0.08 -17.35 -16.30
C HIS A 81 0.92 -17.97 -17.28
N GLU A 82 2.21 -17.82 -17.01
CA GLU A 82 3.31 -18.32 -17.83
C GLU A 82 4.34 -19.01 -16.93
N ASN A 83 4.70 -20.26 -17.25
CA ASN A 83 5.76 -21.01 -16.56
C ASN A 83 5.61 -21.10 -15.04
N GLY A 84 4.37 -21.19 -14.54
CA GLY A 84 4.10 -21.31 -13.10
C GLY A 84 4.06 -19.98 -12.34
N ARG A 85 4.14 -18.85 -13.06
CA ARG A 85 4.06 -17.50 -12.50
C ARG A 85 2.94 -16.71 -13.18
N VAL A 86 2.36 -15.77 -12.45
CA VAL A 86 1.46 -14.77 -13.01
C VAL A 86 2.31 -13.58 -13.48
N ARG A 87 2.02 -13.12 -14.69
CA ARG A 87 2.48 -11.84 -15.20
C ARG A 87 1.30 -10.90 -15.18
N TYR A 88 1.49 -9.69 -14.66
CA TYR A 88 0.48 -8.66 -14.80
C TYR A 88 0.31 -8.27 -16.27
N ALA A 89 -0.78 -7.58 -16.58
CA ALA A 89 -0.87 -6.87 -17.84
C ALA A 89 0.30 -5.88 -17.96
N SER A 90 0.80 -5.67 -19.17
CA SER A 90 1.92 -4.77 -19.47
C SER A 90 1.75 -3.38 -18.85
N LYS A 91 0.53 -2.82 -18.93
CA LYS A 91 0.21 -1.50 -18.37
C LYS A 91 0.13 -1.47 -16.84
N THR A 92 -0.15 -2.59 -16.18
CA THR A 92 -0.04 -2.68 -14.72
C THR A 92 1.40 -2.50 -14.26
N TYR A 93 2.39 -3.03 -15.01
CA TYR A 93 3.81 -2.79 -14.71
C TYR A 93 4.18 -1.32 -14.86
N GLU A 94 3.70 -0.64 -15.91
CA GLU A 94 3.91 0.80 -16.09
C GLU A 94 3.29 1.62 -14.95
N ASN A 95 2.07 1.26 -14.51
CA ASN A 95 1.41 1.92 -13.39
C ASN A 95 2.20 1.72 -12.07
N LEU A 96 2.66 0.49 -11.79
CA LEU A 96 3.50 0.22 -10.60
C LEU A 96 4.81 1.01 -10.66
N GLU A 97 5.49 1.03 -11.81
CA GLU A 97 6.74 1.78 -11.99
C GLU A 97 6.54 3.28 -11.74
N ALA A 98 5.45 3.88 -12.23
CA ALA A 98 5.14 5.28 -11.98
C ALA A 98 4.97 5.58 -10.49
N MET A 99 4.24 4.74 -9.75
CA MET A 99 4.05 4.90 -8.30
C MET A 99 5.36 4.73 -7.52
N ILE A 100 6.19 3.76 -7.92
CA ILE A 100 7.50 3.52 -7.29
C ILE A 100 8.44 4.70 -7.52
N GLN A 101 8.55 5.19 -8.76
CA GLN A 101 9.40 6.34 -9.09
C GLN A 101 8.96 7.62 -8.37
N ALA A 102 7.66 7.76 -8.13
CA ALA A 102 7.09 8.87 -7.36
C ALA A 102 7.26 8.71 -5.83
N GLY A 103 7.67 7.55 -5.34
CA GLY A 103 7.81 7.28 -3.90
C GLY A 103 6.48 7.06 -3.19
N MET A 104 5.46 6.57 -3.90
CA MET A 104 4.10 6.36 -3.37
C MET A 104 3.91 4.97 -2.73
N ASN A 105 4.99 4.37 -2.26
CA ASN A 105 4.97 3.06 -1.59
C ASN A 105 5.46 3.21 -0.15
N GLY A 106 4.86 2.47 0.78
CA GLY A 106 5.11 2.65 2.21
C GLY A 106 4.58 3.98 2.73
N MET A 107 3.48 4.50 2.15
CA MET A 107 2.93 5.82 2.50
C MET A 107 2.67 5.98 4.00
N THR A 108 2.13 4.96 4.65
CA THR A 108 1.82 5.00 6.09
C THR A 108 2.99 4.58 6.98
N MET A 109 4.01 3.93 6.40
CA MET A 109 5.13 3.36 7.12
C MET A 109 6.05 4.43 7.72
N PRO A 110 6.67 4.18 8.90
CA PRO A 110 7.58 5.13 9.51
C PRO A 110 8.80 5.47 8.64
N ARG A 111 9.26 6.73 8.73
CA ARG A 111 10.44 7.24 7.99
C ARG A 111 11.71 6.41 8.23
N ARG A 112 11.89 5.87 9.43
CA ARG A 112 13.02 4.98 9.76
C ARG A 112 13.11 3.71 8.91
N TYR A 113 12.02 3.32 8.25
CA TYR A 113 11.97 2.19 7.32
C TYR A 113 11.90 2.63 5.85
N GLY A 114 12.03 3.93 5.57
CA GLY A 114 11.90 4.50 4.24
C GLY A 114 10.47 4.78 3.79
N GLY A 115 9.50 4.81 4.71
CA GLY A 115 8.12 5.23 4.42
C GLY A 115 7.90 6.74 4.62
N LEU A 116 6.71 7.22 4.29
CA LEU A 116 6.38 8.66 4.34
C LEU A 116 5.78 9.11 5.69
N ASN A 117 5.45 8.17 6.58
CA ASN A 117 4.76 8.39 7.85
C ASN A 117 3.46 9.21 7.70
N LEU A 118 2.71 8.99 6.62
CA LEU A 118 1.41 9.62 6.41
C LEU A 118 0.32 8.97 7.27
N PRO A 119 -0.68 9.73 7.73
CA PRO A 119 -1.82 9.16 8.44
C PRO A 119 -2.68 8.35 7.47
N VAL A 120 -3.35 7.31 8.01
CA VAL A 120 -4.23 6.44 7.21
C VAL A 120 -5.30 7.23 6.46
N THR A 121 -5.80 8.34 7.02
CA THR A 121 -6.76 9.23 6.35
C THR A 121 -6.26 9.75 5.00
N VAL A 122 -4.99 10.15 4.91
CA VAL A 122 -4.38 10.63 3.66
C VAL A 122 -4.15 9.47 2.70
N TYR A 123 -3.75 8.31 3.23
CA TYR A 123 -3.62 7.10 2.43
C TYR A 123 -4.96 6.64 1.86
N THR A 124 -6.05 6.65 2.63
CA THR A 124 -7.40 6.34 2.14
C THR A 124 -7.83 7.29 1.02
N ALA A 125 -7.56 8.59 1.15
CA ALA A 125 -7.81 9.56 0.09
C ALA A 125 -7.01 9.23 -1.19
N ALA A 126 -5.73 8.85 -1.05
CA ALA A 126 -4.92 8.41 -2.19
C ALA A 126 -5.50 7.17 -2.88
N ASN A 127 -5.96 6.17 -2.12
CA ASN A 127 -6.63 4.99 -2.67
C ASN A 127 -7.92 5.35 -3.41
N GLU A 128 -8.74 6.23 -2.86
CA GLU A 128 -9.97 6.70 -3.53
C GLU A 128 -9.65 7.36 -4.88
N ILE A 129 -8.63 8.22 -4.92
CA ILE A 129 -8.16 8.85 -6.15
C ILE A 129 -7.75 7.77 -7.16
N VAL A 130 -6.86 6.85 -6.79
CA VAL A 130 -6.36 5.80 -7.71
C VAL A 130 -7.52 4.92 -8.23
N SER A 131 -8.46 4.57 -7.35
CA SER A 131 -9.64 3.76 -7.68
C SER A 131 -10.52 4.41 -8.75
N THR A 132 -10.58 5.75 -8.81
CA THR A 132 -11.31 6.47 -9.86
C THR A 132 -10.69 6.30 -11.24
N GLY A 133 -9.39 6.01 -11.32
CA GLY A 133 -8.68 5.71 -12.56
C GLY A 133 -8.76 4.23 -12.93
N ASP A 134 -8.39 3.35 -12.01
CA ASP A 134 -8.42 1.89 -12.18
C ASP A 134 -8.52 1.20 -10.82
N ALA A 135 -9.72 0.69 -10.49
CA ALA A 135 -9.97 -0.03 -9.25
C ALA A 135 -9.23 -1.38 -9.16
N GLY A 136 -8.90 -2.01 -10.29
CA GLY A 136 -8.11 -3.25 -10.30
C GLY A 136 -6.65 -2.97 -9.94
N PHE A 137 -6.08 -1.91 -10.51
CA PHE A 137 -4.73 -1.45 -10.14
C PHE A 137 -4.68 -0.94 -8.70
N GLU A 138 -5.67 -0.15 -8.26
CA GLU A 138 -5.77 0.33 -6.88
C GLU A 138 -5.63 -0.84 -5.90
N ASN A 139 -6.36 -1.93 -6.11
CA ASN A 139 -6.30 -3.10 -5.23
C ASN A 139 -4.89 -3.73 -5.18
N ILE A 140 -4.18 -3.81 -6.31
CA ILE A 140 -2.80 -4.31 -6.33
C ILE A 140 -1.86 -3.37 -5.56
N TRP A 141 -1.98 -2.06 -5.79
CA TRP A 141 -1.12 -1.07 -5.16
C TRP A 141 -1.42 -0.89 -3.66
N SER A 142 -2.68 -0.99 -3.26
CA SER A 142 -3.12 -0.76 -1.88
C SER A 142 -2.82 -1.91 -0.95
N LEU A 143 -2.57 -3.12 -1.48
CA LEU A 143 -2.09 -4.28 -0.73
C LEU A 143 -0.76 -4.05 0.00
N GLN A 144 -0.01 -2.99 -0.32
CA GLN A 144 1.12 -2.54 0.50
C GLN A 144 0.73 -2.34 1.98
N ASP A 145 -0.53 -2.02 2.28
CA ASP A 145 -1.07 -1.84 3.63
C ASP A 145 -1.04 -3.13 4.47
N CYS A 146 -0.93 -4.30 3.84
CA CYS A 146 -0.74 -5.57 4.56
C CYS A 146 0.47 -5.52 5.52
N ILE A 147 1.48 -4.70 5.18
CA ILE A 147 2.69 -4.53 5.99
C ILE A 147 2.40 -3.89 7.35
N GLU A 148 1.30 -3.15 7.53
CA GLU A 148 0.88 -2.59 8.82
C GLU A 148 0.70 -3.68 9.88
N THR A 149 0.24 -4.88 9.47
CA THR A 149 0.12 -6.03 10.37
C THR A 149 1.49 -6.44 10.89
N LEU A 150 2.51 -6.51 10.03
CA LEU A 150 3.88 -6.82 10.42
C LEU A 150 4.51 -5.69 11.24
N TYR A 151 4.17 -4.42 10.97
CA TYR A 151 4.58 -3.30 11.79
C TYR A 151 4.01 -3.39 13.21
N CYS A 152 2.71 -3.71 13.35
CA CYS A 152 2.04 -3.84 14.64
C CYS A 152 2.56 -5.04 15.45
N PHE A 153 2.63 -6.22 14.83
CA PHE A 153 2.79 -7.49 15.56
C PHE A 153 4.14 -8.18 15.34
N GLY A 154 4.90 -7.80 14.31
CA GLY A 154 6.22 -8.32 14.05
C GLY A 154 7.26 -7.81 15.04
N ASN A 155 8.37 -8.54 15.15
CA ASN A 155 9.55 -8.09 15.89
C ASN A 155 10.41 -7.12 15.03
N GLU A 156 11.39 -6.47 15.64
CA GLU A 156 12.22 -5.47 14.94
C GLU A 156 13.00 -6.08 13.75
N GLU A 157 13.47 -7.31 13.87
CA GLU A 157 14.17 -8.01 12.79
C GLU A 157 13.28 -8.20 11.56
N GLN A 158 12.04 -8.65 11.77
CA GLN A 158 11.04 -8.79 10.71
C GLN A 158 10.73 -7.43 10.07
N ARG A 159 10.54 -6.39 10.88
CA ARG A 159 10.24 -5.03 10.40
C ARG A 159 11.36 -4.49 9.51
N GLN A 160 12.61 -4.58 9.97
CA GLN A 160 13.78 -4.14 9.20
C GLN A 160 13.97 -4.95 7.91
N LYS A 161 13.56 -6.23 7.91
CA LYS A 161 13.68 -7.09 6.73
C LYS A 161 12.62 -6.80 5.66
N TYR A 162 11.36 -6.60 6.05
CA TYR A 162 10.24 -6.56 5.09
C TYR A 162 9.70 -5.16 4.81
N ILE A 163 9.62 -4.26 5.79
CA ILE A 163 9.05 -2.91 5.56
C ILE A 163 9.82 -2.15 4.47
N PRO A 164 11.17 -2.08 4.49
CA PRO A 164 11.90 -1.36 3.46
C PRO A 164 11.76 -1.95 2.05
N ARG A 165 11.39 -3.23 1.92
CA ARG A 165 11.14 -3.88 0.63
C ARG A 165 9.82 -3.38 0.02
N VAL A 166 8.77 -3.30 0.86
CA VAL A 166 7.47 -2.74 0.45
C VAL A 166 7.60 -1.26 0.09
N CYS A 167 8.32 -0.47 0.89
CA CYS A 167 8.60 0.94 0.57
C CYS A 167 9.35 1.13 -0.77
N LYS A 168 10.09 0.11 -1.23
CA LYS A 168 10.81 0.11 -2.52
C LYS A 168 9.98 -0.41 -3.69
N GLY A 169 8.74 -0.82 -3.47
CA GLY A 169 7.85 -1.28 -4.54
C GLY A 169 7.58 -2.77 -4.59
N GLU A 170 8.14 -3.58 -3.67
CA GLU A 170 7.76 -4.99 -3.63
C GLU A 170 6.29 -5.16 -3.25
N THR A 171 5.62 -6.05 -3.96
CA THR A 171 4.18 -6.28 -3.85
C THR A 171 3.84 -7.25 -2.74
N MET A 172 2.60 -7.18 -2.24
CA MET A 172 2.13 -8.03 -1.16
C MET A 172 0.82 -8.75 -1.50
N SER A 173 0.55 -9.81 -0.75
CA SER A 173 -0.75 -10.48 -0.65
C SER A 173 -1.07 -10.89 0.78
N MET A 174 -2.36 -11.14 1.03
CA MET A 174 -2.85 -11.71 2.29
C MET A 174 -3.56 -13.04 2.03
N ASP A 175 -3.07 -14.09 2.67
CA ASP A 175 -3.31 -15.47 2.26
C ASP A 175 -4.20 -16.21 3.29
N LEU A 176 -5.47 -15.80 3.40
CA LEU A 176 -6.38 -16.30 4.44
C LEU A 176 -7.26 -17.47 3.98
N THR A 177 -8.04 -17.25 2.92
CA THR A 177 -9.15 -18.12 2.51
C THR A 177 -8.67 -19.46 1.95
N GLU A 178 -9.36 -20.53 2.31
CA GLU A 178 -9.17 -21.88 1.76
C GLU A 178 -10.41 -22.33 0.98
N PRO A 179 -10.34 -23.37 0.12
CA PRO A 179 -11.48 -23.84 -0.66
C PRO A 179 -12.75 -24.11 0.17
N ASP A 180 -12.58 -24.61 1.40
CA ASP A 180 -13.66 -24.96 2.32
C ASP A 180 -13.81 -23.96 3.48
N ALA A 181 -13.00 -22.90 3.54
CA ALA A 181 -13.00 -21.91 4.62
C ALA A 181 -12.89 -20.47 4.08
N GLY A 182 -14.04 -19.85 3.81
CA GLY A 182 -14.20 -18.44 3.45
C GLY A 182 -14.58 -17.59 4.66
N SER A 183 -15.88 -17.35 4.88
CA SER A 183 -16.36 -16.58 6.03
C SER A 183 -16.04 -17.24 7.38
N ASP A 184 -15.92 -18.57 7.42
CA ASP A 184 -15.50 -19.32 8.60
C ASP A 184 -13.98 -19.58 8.60
N LEU A 185 -13.20 -18.52 8.79
CA LEU A 185 -11.73 -18.60 8.82
C LEU A 185 -11.17 -19.47 9.96
N GLN A 186 -11.96 -19.84 10.96
CA GLN A 186 -11.50 -20.74 12.02
C GLN A 186 -11.39 -22.19 11.55
N SER A 187 -12.05 -22.53 10.44
CA SER A 187 -12.03 -23.86 9.82
C SER A 187 -10.86 -24.08 8.85
N VAL A 188 -9.87 -23.18 8.82
CA VAL A 188 -8.66 -23.37 8.00
C VAL A 188 -7.89 -24.63 8.41
N MET A 189 -7.40 -25.34 7.41
CA MET A 189 -6.73 -26.62 7.54
C MET A 189 -5.22 -26.53 7.30
N LEU A 190 -4.71 -25.39 6.83
CA LEU A 190 -3.27 -25.15 6.68
C LEU A 190 -2.53 -25.46 7.98
N LYS A 191 -1.44 -26.23 7.86
CA LYS A 191 -0.58 -26.59 8.98
C LYS A 191 0.75 -25.85 8.87
N ALA A 192 1.11 -25.17 9.96
CA ALA A 192 2.46 -24.68 10.19
C ALA A 192 3.20 -25.67 11.07
N THR A 193 4.30 -26.24 10.56
CA THR A 193 5.20 -27.12 11.32
C THR A 193 6.57 -26.47 11.43
N PHE A 194 7.12 -26.37 12.64
CA PHE A 194 8.45 -25.80 12.81
C PHE A 194 9.53 -26.78 12.34
N ASP A 195 10.46 -26.29 11.53
CA ASP A 195 11.65 -26.99 11.06
C ASP A 195 12.86 -26.45 11.83
N GLU A 196 13.36 -27.24 12.77
CA GLU A 196 14.50 -26.88 13.62
C GLU A 196 15.82 -26.78 12.84
N GLU A 197 16.01 -27.60 11.80
CA GLU A 197 17.25 -27.62 11.01
C GLU A 197 17.41 -26.32 10.22
N ASN A 198 16.30 -25.82 9.68
CA ASN A 198 16.28 -24.60 8.87
C ASN A 198 15.83 -23.36 9.65
N ASN A 199 15.51 -23.51 10.94
CA ASN A 199 15.00 -22.47 11.83
C ASN A 199 13.84 -21.67 11.19
N CYS A 200 12.86 -22.37 10.63
CA CYS A 200 11.73 -21.75 9.93
C CYS A 200 10.43 -22.53 10.10
N TRP A 201 9.30 -21.91 9.75
CA TRP A 201 8.00 -22.58 9.69
C TRP A 201 7.75 -23.10 8.28
N ARG A 202 7.44 -24.40 8.16
CA ARG A 202 6.95 -25.01 6.93
C ARG A 202 5.43 -24.96 6.91
N LEU A 203 4.87 -24.28 5.92
CA LEU A 203 3.44 -24.16 5.71
C LEU A 203 2.98 -25.21 4.69
N ASN A 204 1.94 -25.97 5.01
CA ASN A 204 1.34 -26.96 4.11
C ASN A 204 -0.18 -26.79 4.11
N GLY A 205 -0.73 -26.40 2.96
CA GLY A 205 -2.15 -26.16 2.74
C GLY A 205 -2.39 -25.58 1.35
N ALA A 206 -3.65 -25.26 1.05
CA ALA A 206 -4.04 -24.63 -0.21
C ALA A 206 -4.93 -23.43 0.09
N LYS A 207 -4.51 -22.24 -0.37
CA LYS A 207 -5.28 -21.00 -0.28
C LYS A 207 -6.00 -20.72 -1.60
N ARG A 208 -7.11 -19.98 -1.55
CA ARG A 208 -7.95 -19.65 -2.71
C ARG A 208 -8.42 -18.21 -2.63
N PHE A 209 -8.61 -17.59 -3.80
CA PHE A 209 -9.06 -16.20 -3.94
C PHE A 209 -8.10 -15.20 -3.29
N ILE A 210 -6.81 -15.48 -3.39
CA ILE A 210 -5.76 -14.57 -2.93
C ILE A 210 -5.55 -13.51 -4.02
N THR A 211 -6.05 -12.31 -3.77
CA THR A 211 -5.71 -11.16 -4.60
C THR A 211 -4.21 -10.98 -4.58
N ASN A 212 -3.63 -10.81 -5.77
CA ASN A 212 -2.20 -10.71 -5.95
C ASN A 212 -1.39 -11.93 -5.43
N GLY A 213 -1.96 -13.13 -5.48
CA GLY A 213 -1.35 -14.34 -4.89
C GLY A 213 -0.06 -14.86 -5.55
N ASP A 214 0.61 -14.10 -6.41
CA ASP A 214 1.99 -14.36 -6.89
C ASP A 214 2.91 -13.16 -6.59
N SER A 215 2.61 -12.44 -5.52
CA SER A 215 3.34 -11.27 -5.04
C SER A 215 4.74 -11.62 -4.49
N ASP A 216 5.54 -10.59 -4.19
CA ASP A 216 6.88 -10.77 -3.63
C ASP A 216 6.86 -11.21 -2.15
N ILE A 217 5.83 -10.80 -1.41
CA ILE A 217 5.70 -11.02 0.04
C ILE A 217 4.27 -11.44 0.38
N HIS A 218 4.15 -12.65 0.93
CA HIS A 218 2.88 -13.20 1.37
C HIS A 218 2.74 -13.08 2.89
N LEU A 219 1.63 -12.49 3.35
CA LEU A 219 1.20 -12.56 4.74
C LEU A 219 0.22 -13.73 4.89
N VAL A 220 0.70 -14.84 5.46
CA VAL A 220 -0.05 -16.10 5.64
C VAL A 220 -0.46 -16.31 7.09
#